data_AF-A0A9W9Q7X7-F1
#
_entry.id   AF-A0A9W9Q7X7-F1
#
_cell.length_a   1.000
_cell.length_b   1.000
_cell.length_c   1.000
_cell.angle_alpha   90.00
_cell.angle_beta   90.00
_cell.angle_gamma   90.00
#
_symmetry.space_group_name_H-M   'P 1'
#
loop_
_entity.id
_entity.type
_entity.pdbx_description
1 polymer ?
#
loop_
_entity_poly.entity_id
_entity_poly.type
_entity_poly.pdbx_seq_one_letter_code
_entity_poly.pdbx_strand_id
1 'polypeptide(L)'
;MEPSSKRETILPNQLWPKRGDLNTKEAEFNARNDDLNEENGGKASSTKKPFEKKHLYRMGVPIKPSEKTASHAFSKKSSLDKYHKSYNIDQAGTGVIALKDTENLPICLIKYRDAGKMRSIRGLQFASHRNILSLIDYFQSGDKLHLVYEYEHLAISLGCVAGNVQFSDADIATVCNEILEGLKFIHSALRTSYGLLDFSNVLLTWQGEVKLANIGECLLKKNYSDTINKDIQDVGSIVVLLSDRTAALLESSHDLNTSPLSRLAHSFVQRTKEDTTAEKLIKDEFLHLANPGGAWSLKRHYFKTLPLGIRIGSQADEGNN
;
A
#
# COMPACT_ATOMS: atom_id res chain seq x y z
N MET A 1 36.14 -17.30 20.34
CA MET A 1 35.02 -16.50 19.81
C MET A 1 35.11 -16.57 18.30
N GLU A 2 34.33 -17.43 17.67
CA GLU A 2 34.27 -17.50 16.20
C GLU A 2 33.26 -16.49 15.66
N PRO A 3 33.56 -15.80 14.55
CA PRO A 3 32.63 -14.88 13.91
C PRO A 3 31.53 -15.67 13.19
N SER A 4 30.28 -15.29 13.43
CA SER A 4 29.09 -15.80 12.76
C SER A 4 29.18 -15.58 11.24
N SER A 5 29.35 -16.66 10.48
CA SER A 5 29.31 -16.66 9.01
C SER A 5 27.93 -16.24 8.51
N LYS A 6 27.86 -15.11 7.78
CA LYS A 6 26.66 -14.71 7.02
C LYS A 6 26.39 -15.76 5.95
N ARG A 7 25.15 -16.23 5.82
CA ARG A 7 24.75 -17.12 4.72
C ARG A 7 24.79 -16.34 3.40
N GLU A 8 25.73 -16.71 2.53
CA GLU A 8 25.75 -16.22 1.15
C GLU A 8 24.62 -16.88 0.35
N THR A 9 23.82 -16.05 -0.31
CA THR A 9 22.81 -16.49 -1.27
C THR A 9 23.34 -16.19 -2.67
N ILE A 10 23.61 -17.24 -3.45
CA ILE A 10 24.04 -17.10 -4.85
C ILE A 10 22.79 -17.06 -5.72
N LEU A 11 22.50 -15.90 -6.30
CA LEU A 11 21.42 -15.75 -7.29
C LEU A 11 21.84 -16.42 -8.62
N PRO A 12 20.92 -17.08 -9.33
CA PRO A 12 21.21 -17.63 -10.65
C PRO A 12 21.53 -16.50 -11.65
N ASN A 13 22.51 -16.75 -12.51
CA ASN A 13 23.02 -15.78 -13.50
C ASN A 13 21.99 -15.36 -14.56
N GLN A 14 20.81 -15.99 -14.60
CA GLN A 14 19.70 -15.65 -15.49
C GLN A 14 18.36 -15.95 -14.82
N LEU A 15 17.49 -14.94 -14.75
CA LEU A 15 16.16 -15.03 -14.15
C LEU A 15 15.05 -15.38 -15.16
N TRP A 16 15.30 -15.27 -16.46
CA TRP A 16 14.37 -15.64 -17.53
C TRP A 16 15.08 -16.38 -18.67
N PRO A 17 14.44 -17.39 -19.28
CA PRO A 17 14.95 -18.03 -20.49
C PRO A 17 14.94 -17.04 -21.66
N LYS A 18 15.93 -17.15 -22.55
CA LYS A 18 16.00 -16.29 -23.74
C LYS A 18 14.84 -16.65 -24.68
N ARG A 19 14.30 -15.63 -25.35
CA ARG A 19 13.11 -15.69 -26.24
C ARG A 19 13.20 -16.67 -27.42
N GLY A 20 14.30 -17.41 -27.57
CA GLY A 20 14.53 -18.39 -28.64
C GLY A 20 14.30 -19.86 -28.24
N ASP A 21 14.17 -20.19 -26.95
CA ASP A 21 14.04 -21.59 -26.48
C ASP A 21 12.60 -22.14 -26.45
N LEU A 22 11.62 -21.35 -26.90
CA LEU A 22 10.21 -21.76 -26.96
C LEU A 22 9.86 -22.55 -28.23
N ASN A 23 10.60 -22.35 -29.33
CA ASN A 23 10.27 -22.98 -30.62
C ASN A 23 10.80 -24.42 -30.78
N THR A 24 11.72 -24.86 -29.91
CA THR A 24 12.26 -26.24 -29.95
C THR A 24 11.38 -27.25 -29.21
N LYS A 25 10.43 -26.80 -28.38
CA LYS A 25 9.54 -27.69 -27.60
C LYS A 25 8.15 -27.90 -28.21
N GLU A 26 7.70 -27.03 -29.12
CA GLU A 26 6.47 -27.27 -29.90
C GLU A 26 6.64 -28.39 -30.94
N ALA A 27 7.87 -28.60 -31.45
CA ALA A 27 8.16 -29.65 -32.42
C ALA A 27 8.18 -31.07 -31.82
N GLU A 28 8.55 -31.23 -30.54
CA GLU A 28 8.53 -32.54 -29.86
C GLU A 28 7.14 -32.93 -29.31
N PHE A 29 6.22 -31.96 -29.15
CA PHE A 29 4.87 -32.21 -28.68
C PHE A 29 3.93 -32.70 -29.80
N ASN A 30 4.15 -32.25 -31.04
CA ASN A 30 3.32 -32.63 -32.19
C ASN A 30 3.74 -33.94 -32.87
N ALA A 31 4.91 -34.50 -32.56
CA ALA A 31 5.36 -35.79 -33.10
C ALA A 31 4.85 -37.02 -32.30
N ARG A 32 4.05 -36.82 -31.25
CA ARG A 32 3.55 -37.89 -30.36
C ARG A 32 2.04 -38.15 -30.42
N ASN A 33 1.31 -37.48 -31.31
CA ASN A 33 -0.16 -37.58 -31.41
C ASN A 33 -0.68 -38.28 -32.68
N ASP A 34 0.19 -38.80 -33.55
CA ASP A 34 -0.22 -39.45 -34.81
C ASP A 34 -0.14 -40.99 -34.82
N ASP A 35 0.12 -41.62 -33.67
CA ASP A 35 -0.01 -43.07 -33.52
C ASP A 35 -1.09 -43.38 -32.47
N LEU A 36 -2.23 -43.90 -32.93
CA LEU A 36 -3.15 -44.86 -32.28
C LEU A 36 -4.61 -44.66 -32.76
N ASN A 37 -4.89 -45.11 -33.98
CA ASN A 37 -6.22 -45.63 -34.36
C ASN A 37 -6.04 -47.13 -34.61
N GLU A 38 -6.62 -47.99 -33.77
CA GLU A 38 -7.41 -49.18 -34.16
C GLU A 38 -7.86 -50.02 -32.94
N GLU A 39 -9.19 -50.19 -32.89
CA GLU A 39 -9.99 -51.38 -32.51
C GLU A 39 -10.02 -52.06 -31.11
N ASN A 40 -11.26 -52.10 -30.59
CA ASN A 40 -12.02 -53.23 -30.03
C ASN A 40 -11.72 -53.84 -28.62
N GLY A 41 -12.75 -53.81 -27.75
CA GLY A 41 -13.23 -55.01 -27.03
C GLY A 41 -13.07 -55.12 -25.48
N GLY A 42 -14.16 -54.87 -24.74
CA GLY A 42 -14.74 -55.77 -23.70
C GLY A 42 -13.99 -56.25 -22.42
N LYS A 43 -14.59 -55.90 -21.26
CA LYS A 43 -14.75 -56.65 -19.96
C LYS A 43 -13.59 -56.86 -18.95
N ALA A 44 -13.80 -56.21 -17.79
CA ALA A 44 -13.83 -56.71 -16.38
C ALA A 44 -12.62 -57.36 -15.64
N SER A 45 -12.30 -56.73 -14.49
CA SER A 45 -11.94 -57.27 -13.15
C SER A 45 -10.46 -57.46 -12.68
N SER A 46 -10.17 -56.72 -11.59
CA SER A 46 -9.32 -56.94 -10.40
C SER A 46 -7.82 -57.36 -10.43
N THR A 47 -7.01 -56.40 -9.93
CA THR A 47 -5.89 -56.48 -8.93
C THR A 47 -4.51 -57.06 -9.29
N LYS A 48 -3.47 -56.20 -9.36
CA LYS A 48 -2.44 -55.89 -8.31
C LYS A 48 -1.33 -54.91 -8.81
N LYS A 49 -1.16 -53.77 -8.08
CA LYS A 49 -0.04 -52.79 -7.79
C LYS A 49 1.39 -52.93 -8.40
N PRO A 50 2.34 -51.94 -8.30
CA PRO A 50 2.32 -50.53 -7.78
C PRO A 50 3.10 -49.46 -8.65
N PHE A 51 3.23 -48.21 -8.13
CA PHE A 51 4.15 -47.08 -8.51
C PHE A 51 3.76 -46.16 -9.70
N GLU A 52 3.38 -44.87 -9.47
CA GLU A 52 4.19 -43.60 -9.50
C GLU A 52 4.27 -42.98 -10.92
N LYS A 53 4.06 -41.69 -11.23
CA LYS A 53 4.40 -40.38 -10.61
C LYS A 53 3.44 -39.26 -11.08
N LYS A 54 3.06 -38.36 -10.17
CA LYS A 54 2.55 -37.00 -10.45
C LYS A 54 3.71 -36.01 -10.31
N HIS A 55 4.00 -35.19 -11.32
CA HIS A 55 4.94 -34.07 -11.17
C HIS A 55 4.18 -32.76 -10.88
N LEU A 56 3.97 -32.50 -9.59
CA LEU A 56 3.73 -31.17 -9.03
C LEU A 56 5.08 -30.43 -9.01
N TYR A 57 5.22 -29.30 -9.71
CA TYR A 57 6.33 -28.38 -9.45
C TYR A 57 5.98 -27.49 -8.26
N ARG A 58 6.19 -28.02 -7.05
CA ARG A 58 6.22 -27.25 -5.79
C ARG A 58 7.67 -27.03 -5.44
N MET A 59 8.21 -25.84 -5.70
CA MET A 59 9.51 -25.44 -5.14
C MET A 59 9.33 -25.16 -3.64
N GLY A 60 9.31 -26.23 -2.85
CA GLY A 60 9.36 -26.16 -1.39
C GLY A 60 10.78 -26.46 -0.92
N VAL A 61 11.49 -25.45 -0.42
CA VAL A 61 12.67 -25.70 0.42
C VAL A 61 12.16 -26.16 1.79
N PRO A 62 12.59 -27.32 2.34
CA PRO A 62 12.10 -27.78 3.63
C PRO A 62 12.73 -26.94 4.76
N ILE A 63 11.92 -26.24 5.54
CA ILE A 63 12.34 -25.65 6.83
C ILE A 63 11.78 -26.57 7.93
N LYS A 64 12.66 -27.20 8.71
CA LYS A 64 12.26 -27.93 9.91
C LYS A 64 11.97 -26.91 11.04
N PRO A 65 10.82 -26.99 11.72
CA PRO A 65 10.57 -26.14 12.87
C PRO A 65 11.45 -26.61 14.04
N SER A 66 12.22 -25.70 14.64
CA SER A 66 12.78 -25.95 15.98
C SER A 66 11.82 -25.41 17.02
N GLU A 67 11.24 -26.30 17.80
CA GLU A 67 10.46 -25.96 18.98
C GLU A 67 11.31 -25.18 19.99
N LYS A 68 10.80 -24.01 20.41
CA LYS A 68 10.81 -23.54 21.79
C LYS A 68 9.94 -22.29 21.89
N THR A 69 8.71 -22.51 22.32
CA THR A 69 7.77 -21.48 22.77
C THR A 69 8.30 -20.86 24.05
N ALA A 70 8.52 -19.55 24.05
CA ALA A 70 8.57 -18.77 25.28
C ALA A 70 8.02 -17.36 24.99
N SER A 71 6.85 -17.09 25.55
CA SER A 71 6.22 -15.78 25.62
C SER A 71 7.12 -14.81 26.39
N HIS A 72 7.68 -13.81 25.72
CA HIS A 72 8.40 -12.73 26.39
C HIS A 72 7.94 -11.35 25.92
N ALA A 73 7.65 -10.55 26.94
CA ALA A 73 7.14 -9.19 26.91
C ALA A 73 7.88 -8.29 25.91
N PHE A 74 7.08 -7.50 25.18
CA PHE A 74 7.54 -6.43 24.30
C PHE A 74 8.23 -5.32 25.10
N SER A 75 9.53 -5.42 25.24
CA SER A 75 10.41 -4.28 25.52
C SER A 75 11.83 -4.61 25.07
N LYS A 76 12.12 -4.37 23.80
CA LYS A 76 13.50 -4.24 23.32
C LYS A 76 13.47 -3.28 22.14
N LYS A 77 14.11 -2.11 22.30
CA LYS A 77 14.37 -1.11 21.26
C LYS A 77 14.67 -1.83 19.95
N SER A 78 13.81 -1.65 18.95
CA SER A 78 14.03 -2.24 17.63
C SER A 78 15.34 -1.68 17.05
N SER A 79 16.16 -2.52 16.42
CA SER A 79 17.47 -2.14 15.85
C SER A 79 17.44 -2.35 14.33
N LEU A 80 18.31 -1.64 13.62
CA LEU A 80 18.40 -1.70 12.15
C LEU A 80 18.66 -3.13 11.64
N ASP A 81 19.36 -3.94 12.43
CA ASP A 81 19.74 -5.32 12.09
C ASP A 81 18.56 -6.26 11.83
N LYS A 82 17.34 -5.87 12.23
CA LYS A 82 16.11 -6.63 12.01
C LYS A 82 15.52 -6.45 10.61
N TYR A 83 16.12 -5.62 9.76
CA TYR A 83 15.53 -5.23 8.48
C TYR A 83 16.51 -5.41 7.32
N HIS A 84 16.17 -6.27 6.37
CA HIS A 84 16.89 -6.43 5.12
C HIS A 84 16.33 -5.47 4.07
N LYS A 85 17.04 -4.36 3.83
CA LYS A 85 16.66 -3.34 2.85
C LYS A 85 16.87 -3.84 1.43
N SER A 86 16.02 -3.40 0.51
CA SER A 86 16.03 -3.85 -0.88
C SER A 86 16.06 -2.67 -1.85
N TYR A 87 14.92 -2.06 -2.20
CA TYR A 87 14.84 -0.99 -3.20
C TYR A 87 14.24 0.29 -2.64
N ASN A 88 14.67 1.43 -3.17
CA ASN A 88 13.98 2.69 -2.93
C ASN A 88 12.66 2.72 -3.70
N ILE A 89 11.59 3.21 -3.08
CA ILE A 89 10.29 3.41 -3.73
C ILE A 89 9.66 4.71 -3.23
N ASP A 90 8.88 5.36 -4.10
CA ASP A 90 8.02 6.47 -3.74
C ASP A 90 6.61 5.95 -3.44
N GLN A 91 6.23 5.94 -2.16
CA GLN A 91 4.86 5.63 -1.71
C GLN A 91 4.43 6.73 -0.74
N ALA A 92 3.96 7.86 -1.31
CA ALA A 92 3.75 9.14 -0.62
C ALA A 92 5.06 9.69 -0.02
N GLY A 93 6.08 9.83 -0.87
CA GLY A 93 7.44 10.22 -0.51
C GLY A 93 8.39 9.03 -0.41
N THR A 94 9.68 9.31 -0.58
CA THR A 94 10.76 8.32 -0.64
C THR A 94 10.83 7.46 0.61
N GLY A 95 10.85 6.15 0.42
CA GLY A 95 11.13 5.15 1.43
C GLY A 95 11.92 3.97 0.85
N VAL A 96 12.28 3.03 1.71
CA VAL A 96 13.01 1.82 1.34
C VAL A 96 12.15 0.61 1.65
N ILE A 97 11.92 -0.25 0.66
CA ILE A 97 11.31 -1.56 0.87
C ILE A 97 12.32 -2.41 1.66
N ALA A 98 11.84 -3.04 2.72
CA ALA A 98 12.64 -3.96 3.52
C ALA A 98 11.84 -5.21 3.90
N LEU A 99 12.55 -6.30 4.16
CA LEU A 99 12.03 -7.51 4.78
C LEU A 99 12.37 -7.47 6.27
N LYS A 100 11.37 -7.65 7.12
CA LYS A 100 11.60 -7.78 8.57
C LYS A 100 12.08 -9.20 8.88
N ASP A 101 13.19 -9.33 9.59
CA ASP A 101 13.77 -10.61 10.02
C ASP A 101 12.96 -11.22 11.17
N THR A 102 11.76 -11.70 10.83
CA THR A 102 10.82 -12.42 11.69
C THR A 102 10.18 -13.55 10.88
N GLU A 103 9.32 -14.34 11.53
CA GLU A 103 8.50 -15.35 10.84
C GLU A 103 7.79 -14.73 9.62
N ASN A 104 7.81 -15.45 8.50
CA ASN A 104 7.22 -15.06 7.20
C ASN A 104 7.87 -13.86 6.48
N LEU A 105 8.96 -13.29 6.99
CA LEU A 105 9.72 -12.20 6.35
C LEU A 105 8.81 -11.09 5.77
N PRO A 106 7.94 -10.46 6.58
CA PRO A 106 6.95 -9.54 6.05
C PRO A 106 7.63 -8.33 5.39
N ILE A 107 7.05 -7.92 4.25
CA ILE A 107 7.50 -6.75 3.50
C ILE A 107 6.99 -5.49 4.22
N CYS A 108 7.88 -4.52 4.41
CA CYS A 108 7.57 -3.23 5.02
C CYS A 108 8.23 -2.08 4.27
N LEU A 109 7.75 -0.86 4.52
CA LEU A 109 8.33 0.37 3.99
C LEU A 109 8.98 1.17 5.11
N ILE A 110 10.28 1.42 5.02
CA ILE A 110 11.03 2.21 6.00
C ILE A 110 11.21 3.63 5.45
N LYS A 111 10.77 4.63 6.21
CA LYS A 111 11.03 6.05 5.95
C LYS A 111 11.90 6.64 7.05
N TYR A 112 12.73 7.60 6.67
CA TYR A 112 13.68 8.25 7.59
C TYR A 112 13.29 9.70 7.84
N ARG A 113 13.51 10.13 9.09
CA ARG A 113 13.43 11.52 9.53
C ARG A 113 14.64 11.87 10.34
N ASP A 114 15.10 13.10 10.23
CA ASP A 114 16.13 13.60 11.12
C ASP A 114 15.54 13.66 12.54
N ALA A 115 16.19 12.98 13.47
CA ALA A 115 15.77 12.89 14.86
C ALA A 115 15.79 14.26 15.53
N GLY A 116 16.62 15.22 15.08
CA GLY A 116 16.58 16.64 15.48
C GLY A 116 16.32 16.90 16.97
N LYS A 117 15.60 17.98 17.30
CA LYS A 117 15.07 18.24 18.66
C LYS A 117 13.79 17.43 18.96
N MET A 118 13.60 16.24 18.35
CA MET A 118 12.40 15.42 18.56
C MET A 118 12.39 14.84 19.98
N ARG A 119 11.76 15.58 20.91
CA ARG A 119 11.67 15.22 22.33
C ARG A 119 10.56 14.21 22.66
N SER A 120 9.80 13.69 21.69
CA SER A 120 8.64 12.84 22.03
C SER A 120 8.35 11.74 21.00
N ILE A 121 9.25 10.75 20.94
CA ILE A 121 8.94 9.41 20.40
C ILE A 121 7.74 8.78 21.16
N ARG A 122 7.42 9.27 22.37
CA ARG A 122 6.29 8.83 23.21
C ARG A 122 4.90 8.96 22.58
N GLY A 123 4.75 9.71 21.48
CA GLY A 123 3.48 9.85 20.76
C GLY A 123 3.24 8.77 19.70
N LEU A 124 4.27 8.00 19.35
CA LEU A 124 4.13 6.94 18.35
C LEU A 124 3.37 5.75 18.97
N GLN A 125 2.16 5.55 18.46
CA GLN A 125 1.33 4.39 18.74
C GLN A 125 1.12 3.60 17.45
N PHE A 126 1.11 2.27 17.57
CA PHE A 126 0.77 1.40 16.45
C PHE A 126 -0.74 1.41 16.29
N ALA A 127 -1.19 1.78 15.09
CA ALA A 127 -2.58 1.95 14.77
C ALA A 127 -2.86 1.32 13.41
N SER A 128 -3.96 0.58 13.32
CA SER A 128 -4.40 -0.06 12.09
C SER A 128 -5.85 0.32 11.81
N HIS A 129 -6.09 0.76 10.59
CA HIS A 129 -7.40 1.12 10.09
C HIS A 129 -7.40 0.91 8.58
N ARG A 130 -8.54 0.49 8.00
CA ARG A 130 -8.62 0.18 6.56
C ARG A 130 -8.25 1.36 5.63
N ASN A 131 -8.43 2.60 6.11
CA ASN A 131 -8.14 3.82 5.38
C ASN A 131 -6.87 4.55 5.83
N ILE A 132 -5.96 3.89 6.55
CA ILE A 132 -4.63 4.42 6.84
C ILE A 132 -3.58 3.38 6.46
N LEU A 133 -2.39 3.86 6.07
CA LEU A 133 -1.22 3.02 5.96
C LEU A 133 -0.57 2.91 7.36
N SER A 134 -0.72 1.75 7.97
CA SER A 134 -0.40 1.47 9.36
C SER A 134 1.09 1.65 9.66
N LEU A 135 1.42 2.38 10.72
CA LEU A 135 2.75 2.36 11.32
C LEU A 135 2.87 1.09 12.17
N ILE A 136 3.84 0.23 11.85
CA ILE A 136 4.00 -1.11 12.43
C ILE A 136 5.24 -1.27 13.30
N ASP A 137 6.25 -0.41 13.13
CA ASP A 137 7.43 -0.33 14.00
C ASP A 137 8.07 1.06 13.87
N TYR A 138 8.94 1.39 14.81
CA TYR A 138 9.84 2.52 14.68
C TYR A 138 11.11 2.28 15.49
N PHE A 139 12.21 2.88 15.06
CA PHE A 139 13.47 2.83 15.81
C PHE A 139 14.34 4.04 15.52
N GLN A 140 15.30 4.29 16.40
CA GLN A 140 16.28 5.34 16.23
C GLN A 140 17.65 4.72 15.95
N SER A 141 18.33 5.18 14.91
CA SER A 141 19.72 4.84 14.62
C SER A 141 20.51 6.14 14.40
N GLY A 142 21.47 6.42 15.27
CA GLY A 142 22.16 7.70 15.33
C GLY A 142 21.17 8.88 15.44
N ASP A 143 21.32 9.84 14.53
CA ASP A 143 20.48 11.03 14.43
C ASP A 143 19.27 10.84 13.50
N LYS A 144 18.90 9.61 13.17
CA LYS A 144 17.74 9.31 12.32
C LYS A 144 16.68 8.52 13.07
N LEU A 145 15.44 8.98 12.96
CA LEU A 145 14.24 8.22 13.31
C LEU A 145 13.76 7.45 12.08
N HIS A 146 13.60 6.15 12.24
CA HIS A 146 13.10 5.23 11.24
C HIS A 146 11.65 4.90 11.57
N LEU A 147 10.75 5.20 10.65
CA LEU A 147 9.33 4.87 10.74
C LEU A 147 9.08 3.70 9.78
N VAL A 148 8.56 2.59 10.31
CA VAL A 148 8.30 1.38 9.55
C VAL A 148 6.80 1.24 9.36
N TYR A 149 6.37 1.29 8.11
CA TYR A 149 4.97 1.18 7.71
C TYR A 149 4.71 -0.20 7.09
N GLU A 150 3.45 -0.63 7.09
CA GLU A 150 3.02 -1.67 6.16
C GLU A 150 3.31 -1.23 4.72
N TYR A 151 3.70 -2.18 3.88
CA TYR A 151 3.94 -1.91 2.47
C TYR A 151 2.68 -2.23 1.66
N GLU A 152 2.23 -1.27 0.84
CA GLU A 152 1.07 -1.46 -0.03
C GLU A 152 1.57 -1.64 -1.46
N HIS A 153 1.42 -2.84 -1.99
CA HIS A 153 2.03 -3.20 -3.26
C HIS A 153 1.40 -2.38 -4.40
N LEU A 154 2.26 -1.64 -5.11
CA LEU A 154 1.88 -0.82 -6.27
C LEU A 154 0.79 0.22 -5.97
N ALA A 155 0.72 0.74 -4.75
CA ALA A 155 -0.14 1.88 -4.44
C ALA A 155 0.27 3.10 -5.28
N ILE A 156 -0.71 3.85 -5.79
CA ILE A 156 -0.51 5.07 -6.58
C ILE A 156 -1.09 6.26 -5.84
N SER A 157 -0.45 7.43 -5.93
CA SER A 157 -0.99 8.63 -5.29
C SER A 157 -2.26 9.11 -5.99
N LEU A 158 -3.20 9.65 -5.22
CA LEU A 158 -4.44 10.22 -5.75
C LEU A 158 -4.14 11.33 -6.76
N GLY A 159 -3.07 12.11 -6.56
CA GLY A 159 -2.64 13.13 -7.51
C GLY A 159 -2.26 12.56 -8.87
N CYS A 160 -1.56 11.42 -8.90
CA CYS A 160 -1.29 10.73 -10.16
C CYS A 160 -2.58 10.28 -10.84
N VAL A 161 -3.55 9.76 -10.07
CA VAL A 161 -4.85 9.33 -10.60
C VAL A 161 -5.61 10.53 -11.16
N ALA A 162 -5.73 11.62 -10.40
CA ALA A 162 -6.41 12.86 -10.78
C ALA A 162 -5.86 13.49 -12.07
N GLY A 163 -4.54 13.40 -12.30
CA GLY A 163 -3.95 13.88 -13.55
C GLY A 163 -4.33 13.04 -14.79
N ASN A 164 -4.69 11.77 -14.60
CA ASN A 164 -4.84 10.78 -15.68
C ASN A 164 -6.29 10.35 -15.95
N VAL A 165 -7.22 10.56 -15.01
CA VAL A 165 -8.62 10.16 -15.18
C VAL A 165 -9.57 11.29 -14.78
N GLN A 166 -10.78 11.26 -15.36
CA GLN A 166 -11.88 12.11 -14.92
C GLN A 166 -12.71 11.37 -13.86
N PHE A 167 -12.96 12.04 -12.74
CA PHE A 167 -13.82 11.54 -11.68
C PHE A 167 -15.26 11.98 -11.89
N SER A 168 -16.22 11.10 -11.60
CA SER A 168 -17.63 11.48 -11.42
C SER A 168 -17.88 11.87 -9.97
N ASP A 169 -18.99 12.57 -9.69
CA ASP A 169 -19.43 12.85 -8.31
C ASP A 169 -19.47 11.61 -7.41
N ALA A 170 -19.92 10.47 -7.93
CA ALA A 170 -19.95 9.23 -7.18
C ALA A 170 -18.54 8.73 -6.85
N ASP A 171 -17.57 8.88 -7.76
CA ASP A 171 -16.17 8.55 -7.49
C ASP A 171 -15.58 9.51 -6.44
N ILE A 172 -15.84 10.82 -6.55
CA ILE A 172 -15.37 11.84 -5.60
C ILE A 172 -15.97 11.60 -4.22
N ALA A 173 -17.28 11.41 -4.13
CA ALA A 173 -17.97 11.08 -2.88
C ALA A 173 -17.40 9.80 -2.25
N THR A 174 -17.08 8.79 -3.07
CA THR A 174 -16.42 7.56 -2.61
C THR A 174 -15.04 7.84 -2.00
N VAL A 175 -14.20 8.64 -2.67
CA VAL A 175 -12.89 9.05 -2.16
C VAL A 175 -13.02 9.83 -0.85
N CYS A 176 -13.93 10.82 -0.81
CA CYS A 176 -14.17 11.62 0.39
C CYS A 176 -14.66 10.79 1.56
N ASN A 177 -15.56 9.83 1.34
CA ASN A 177 -16.05 8.94 2.39
C ASN A 177 -14.91 8.12 3.03
N GLU A 178 -14.03 7.54 2.21
CA GLU A 178 -12.89 6.76 2.70
C GLU A 178 -11.86 7.63 3.43
N ILE A 179 -11.59 8.85 2.94
CA ILE A 179 -10.74 9.83 3.63
C ILE A 179 -11.35 10.20 4.99
N LEU A 180 -12.65 10.49 5.04
CA LEU A 180 -13.34 10.89 6.26
C LEU A 180 -13.40 9.75 7.29
N GLU A 181 -13.57 8.49 6.89
CA GLU A 181 -13.45 7.36 7.82
C GLU A 181 -12.02 7.24 8.38
N GLY A 182 -11.00 7.49 7.55
CA GLY A 182 -9.61 7.62 8.01
C GLY A 182 -9.42 8.76 9.02
N LEU A 183 -9.89 9.97 8.70
CA LEU A 183 -9.78 11.14 9.57
C LEU A 183 -10.56 10.96 10.87
N LYS A 184 -11.77 10.40 10.83
CA LYS A 184 -12.56 10.05 12.01
C LYS A 184 -11.77 9.14 12.95
N PHE A 185 -11.11 8.11 12.44
CA PHE A 185 -10.24 7.25 13.25
C PHE A 185 -9.07 8.04 13.85
N ILE A 186 -8.40 8.89 13.07
CA ILE A 186 -7.27 9.70 13.52
C ILE A 186 -7.69 10.70 14.61
N HIS A 187 -8.79 11.43 14.39
CA HIS A 187 -9.31 12.43 15.32
C HIS A 187 -9.82 11.80 16.61
N SER A 188 -10.62 10.72 16.51
CA SER A 188 -11.28 10.12 17.68
C SER A 188 -10.41 9.12 18.45
N ALA A 189 -9.79 8.17 17.75
CA ALA A 189 -9.04 7.08 18.37
C ALA A 189 -7.59 7.47 18.65
N LEU A 190 -6.93 8.12 17.69
CA LEU A 190 -5.53 8.53 17.86
C LEU A 190 -5.39 9.87 18.59
N ARG A 191 -6.47 10.63 18.72
CA ARG A 191 -6.50 11.95 19.37
C ARG A 191 -5.39 12.86 18.85
N THR A 192 -5.20 12.84 17.53
CA THR A 192 -4.31 13.73 16.80
C THR A 192 -5.03 14.29 15.57
N SER A 193 -4.47 15.32 14.94
CA SER A 193 -4.85 15.72 13.58
C SER A 193 -3.93 15.04 12.56
N TYR A 194 -4.40 14.85 11.34
CA TYR A 194 -3.56 14.34 10.26
C TYR A 194 -2.59 15.43 9.79
N GLY A 195 -3.14 16.57 9.34
CA GLY A 195 -2.42 17.77 8.92
C GLY A 195 -1.43 17.53 7.78
N LEU A 196 -1.67 16.50 6.97
CA LEU A 196 -0.91 16.13 5.76
C LEU A 196 -1.86 15.76 4.62
N LEU A 197 -3.13 16.19 4.69
CA LEU A 197 -4.11 15.84 3.67
C LEU A 197 -3.83 16.59 2.37
N ASP A 198 -3.17 15.89 1.45
CA ASP A 198 -2.94 16.32 0.08
C ASP A 198 -2.98 15.10 -0.86
N PHE A 199 -2.97 15.37 -2.17
CA PHE A 199 -3.04 14.35 -3.22
C PHE A 199 -1.86 13.38 -3.26
N SER A 200 -0.70 13.78 -2.73
CA SER A 200 0.50 12.95 -2.69
C SER A 200 0.45 11.96 -1.52
N ASN A 201 -0.26 12.31 -0.46
CA ASN A 201 -0.40 11.56 0.78
C ASN A 201 -1.64 10.66 0.84
N VAL A 202 -2.58 10.82 -0.10
CA VAL A 202 -3.69 9.88 -0.31
C VAL A 202 -3.30 8.84 -1.36
N LEU A 203 -3.36 7.57 -1.00
CA LEU A 203 -3.00 6.45 -1.88
C LEU A 203 -4.24 5.67 -2.34
N LEU A 204 -4.22 5.22 -3.58
CA LEU A 204 -5.19 4.29 -4.15
C LEU A 204 -4.53 2.92 -4.38
N THR A 205 -5.14 1.86 -3.86
CA THR A 205 -4.65 0.48 -4.00
C THR A 205 -5.25 -0.23 -5.21
N TRP A 206 -4.69 -1.39 -5.59
CA TRP A 206 -5.24 -2.20 -6.68
C TRP A 206 -6.63 -2.78 -6.34
N GLN A 207 -6.98 -2.84 -5.06
CA GLN A 207 -8.31 -3.19 -4.58
C GLN A 207 -9.30 -2.02 -4.69
N GLY A 208 -8.85 -0.83 -5.08
CA GLY A 208 -9.63 0.40 -5.12
C GLY A 208 -9.75 1.08 -3.76
N GLU A 209 -9.04 0.61 -2.73
CA GLU A 209 -9.09 1.20 -1.40
C GLU A 209 -8.33 2.52 -1.36
N VAL A 210 -8.83 3.47 -0.57
CA VAL A 210 -8.17 4.75 -0.34
C VAL A 210 -7.51 4.74 1.04
N LYS A 211 -6.20 5.01 1.09
CA LYS A 211 -5.41 4.97 2.33
C LYS A 211 -4.62 6.26 2.54
N LEU A 212 -4.70 6.81 3.75
CA LEU A 212 -3.89 7.94 4.19
C LEU A 212 -2.49 7.47 4.60
N ALA A 213 -1.45 7.98 3.94
CA ALA A 213 -0.07 7.61 4.19
C ALA A 213 0.55 8.44 5.34
N ASN A 214 1.78 8.09 5.74
CA ASN A 214 2.62 8.92 6.62
C ASN A 214 2.02 9.22 8.01
N ILE A 215 1.19 8.33 8.56
CA ILE A 215 0.54 8.54 9.87
C ILE A 215 1.54 8.74 11.02
N GLY A 216 2.75 8.18 10.91
CA GLY A 216 3.81 8.39 11.90
C GLY A 216 4.23 9.86 12.01
N GLU A 217 4.18 10.63 10.91
CA GLU A 217 4.47 12.07 10.93
C GLU A 217 3.43 12.84 11.76
N CYS A 218 2.16 12.43 11.65
CA CYS A 218 1.05 13.03 12.39
C CYS A 218 1.18 12.77 13.89
N LEU A 219 1.59 11.54 14.26
CA LEU A 219 1.79 11.12 15.66
C LEU A 219 3.01 11.77 16.34
N LEU A 220 3.92 12.33 15.55
CA LEU A 220 5.08 13.07 16.05
C LEU A 220 4.78 14.55 16.37
N LYS A 221 3.64 15.08 15.90
CA LYS A 221 3.21 16.46 16.18
C LYS A 221 2.74 16.60 17.64
N LYS A 222 2.99 17.77 18.24
CA LYS A 222 2.65 18.05 19.66
C LYS A 222 1.31 18.74 19.87
N ASN A 223 0.75 19.37 18.84
CA ASN A 223 -0.43 20.22 18.95
C ASN A 223 -1.62 19.58 18.22
N TYR A 224 -2.48 18.93 19.00
CA TYR A 224 -3.65 18.21 18.53
C TYR A 224 -4.77 19.10 17.97
N SER A 225 -5.07 20.21 18.65
CA SER A 225 -6.31 20.98 18.43
C SER A 225 -6.31 21.85 17.18
N ASP A 226 -5.15 22.36 16.78
CA ASP A 226 -5.11 23.56 15.91
C ASP A 226 -5.35 23.23 14.43
N THR A 227 -5.49 21.95 14.08
CA THR A 227 -5.50 21.51 12.67
C THR A 227 -6.55 20.46 12.33
N ILE A 228 -7.42 20.04 13.27
CA ILE A 228 -8.56 19.14 12.94
C ILE A 228 -9.48 19.79 11.92
N ASN A 229 -9.85 21.07 12.13
CA ASN A 229 -10.69 21.80 11.19
C ASN A 229 -9.99 21.99 9.83
N LYS A 230 -8.65 22.06 9.83
CA LYS A 230 -7.86 22.12 8.59
C LYS A 230 -7.95 20.80 7.81
N ASP A 231 -7.89 19.65 8.47
CA ASP A 231 -8.10 18.35 7.82
C ASP A 231 -9.46 18.30 7.12
N ILE A 232 -10.50 18.81 7.80
CA ILE A 232 -11.85 18.86 7.25
C ILE A 232 -11.94 19.77 6.03
N GLN A 233 -11.34 20.97 6.10
CA GLN A 233 -11.26 21.90 4.96
C GLN A 233 -10.48 21.31 3.78
N ASP A 234 -9.45 20.52 4.05
CA ASP A 234 -8.66 19.86 3.02
C ASP A 234 -9.45 18.79 2.27
N VAL A 235 -10.43 18.12 2.91
CA VAL A 235 -11.38 17.25 2.20
C VAL A 235 -12.19 18.05 1.17
N GLY A 236 -12.62 19.27 1.51
CA GLY A 236 -13.27 20.18 0.56
C GLY A 236 -12.36 20.54 -0.62
N SER A 237 -11.07 20.77 -0.35
CA SER A 237 -10.07 21.03 -1.40
C SER A 237 -9.90 19.84 -2.34
N ILE A 238 -9.91 18.61 -1.81
CA ILE A 238 -9.90 17.38 -2.63
C ILE A 238 -11.11 17.34 -3.58
N VAL A 239 -12.31 17.71 -3.13
CA VAL A 239 -13.51 17.74 -3.99
C VAL A 239 -13.34 18.72 -5.16
N VAL A 240 -12.90 19.94 -4.87
CA VAL A 240 -12.67 20.97 -5.91
C VAL A 240 -11.67 20.47 -6.95
N LEU A 241 -10.55 19.93 -6.48
CA LEU A 241 -9.44 19.50 -7.33
C LEU A 241 -9.79 18.24 -8.14
N LEU A 242 -10.54 17.28 -7.59
CA LEU A 242 -11.00 16.12 -8.36
C LEU A 242 -12.09 16.46 -9.38
N SER A 243 -12.84 17.54 -9.15
CA SER A 243 -13.91 17.99 -10.05
C SER A 243 -13.36 18.74 -11.27
N ASP A 244 -12.22 19.43 -11.12
CA ASP A 244 -11.53 20.12 -12.21
C ASP A 244 -10.15 19.52 -12.46
N ARG A 245 -10.03 18.75 -13.55
CA ARG A 245 -8.77 18.12 -13.96
C ARG A 245 -7.64 19.14 -14.19
N THR A 246 -7.97 20.36 -14.62
CA THR A 246 -6.98 21.42 -14.85
C THR A 246 -6.42 21.91 -13.52
N ALA A 247 -7.29 22.04 -12.51
CA ALA A 247 -6.91 22.37 -11.15
C ALA A 247 -6.00 21.31 -10.53
N ALA A 248 -6.30 20.03 -10.74
CA ALA A 248 -5.46 18.92 -10.28
C ALA A 248 -4.04 18.94 -10.90
N LEU A 249 -3.88 19.47 -12.11
CA LEU A 249 -2.59 19.57 -12.81
C LEU A 249 -1.78 20.81 -12.42
N LEU A 250 -2.43 21.90 -12.01
CA LEU A 250 -1.78 23.20 -11.79
C LEU A 250 -1.58 23.55 -10.30
N GLU A 251 -2.14 22.77 -9.36
CA GLU A 251 -2.08 23.03 -7.91
C GLU A 251 -2.42 24.50 -7.52
N SER A 252 -3.24 25.18 -8.34
CA SER A 252 -3.56 26.60 -8.18
C SER A 252 -4.77 26.83 -7.26
N SER A 253 -4.79 27.98 -6.57
CA SER A 253 -5.95 28.44 -5.81
C SER A 253 -7.11 28.75 -6.77
N HIS A 254 -8.17 27.96 -6.74
CA HIS A 254 -9.34 28.15 -7.58
C HIS A 254 -10.48 28.88 -6.87
N ASP A 255 -11.14 29.77 -7.63
CA ASP A 255 -12.42 30.36 -7.26
C ASP A 255 -13.53 29.30 -7.36
N LEU A 256 -14.24 29.08 -6.26
CA LEU A 256 -15.36 28.12 -6.19
C LEU A 256 -16.49 28.43 -7.17
N ASN A 257 -16.58 29.67 -7.64
CA ASN A 257 -17.63 30.14 -8.55
C ASN A 257 -17.44 29.71 -10.01
N THR A 258 -16.27 29.19 -10.38
CA THR A 258 -15.95 28.80 -11.78
C THR A 258 -15.75 27.28 -11.96
N SER A 259 -15.77 26.50 -10.88
CA SER A 259 -15.55 25.05 -10.91
C SER A 259 -16.80 24.31 -11.42
N PRO A 260 -16.68 23.23 -12.21
CA PRO A 260 -17.80 22.45 -12.75
C PRO A 260 -18.51 21.57 -11.70
N LEU A 261 -18.48 21.97 -10.42
CA LEU A 261 -19.05 21.23 -9.31
C LEU A 261 -20.56 21.05 -9.47
N SER A 262 -21.05 19.86 -9.13
CA SER A 262 -22.49 19.69 -8.94
C SER A 262 -22.99 20.48 -7.74
N ARG A 263 -24.31 20.70 -7.67
CA ARG A 263 -24.95 21.35 -6.52
C ARG A 263 -24.62 20.68 -5.20
N LEU A 264 -24.58 19.34 -5.18
CA LEU A 264 -24.28 18.57 -3.96
C LEU A 264 -22.81 18.71 -3.57
N ALA A 265 -21.89 18.58 -4.53
CA ALA A 265 -20.46 18.76 -4.30
C ALA A 265 -20.14 20.18 -3.80
N HIS A 266 -20.74 21.21 -4.41
CA HIS A 266 -20.59 22.59 -3.95
C HIS A 266 -21.11 22.78 -2.52
N SER A 267 -22.30 22.26 -2.20
CA SER A 267 -22.86 22.33 -0.85
C SER A 267 -21.95 21.63 0.19
N PHE A 268 -21.39 20.47 -0.17
CA PHE A 268 -20.46 19.74 0.69
C PHE A 268 -19.20 20.57 0.97
N VAL A 269 -18.59 21.18 -0.06
CA VAL A 269 -17.39 22.03 0.10
C VAL A 269 -17.65 23.27 0.97
N GLN A 270 -18.86 23.84 0.95
CA GLN A 270 -19.18 24.91 1.90
C GLN A 270 -19.28 24.38 3.33
N ARG A 271 -19.91 23.22 3.54
CA ARG A 271 -20.00 22.58 4.86
C ARG A 271 -18.64 22.20 5.44
N THR A 272 -17.64 21.85 4.62
CA THR A 272 -16.27 21.61 5.11
C THR A 272 -15.57 22.85 5.67
N LYS A 273 -16.09 24.05 5.40
CA LYS A 273 -15.55 25.32 5.94
C LYS A 273 -16.21 25.75 7.24
N GLU A 274 -17.35 25.14 7.58
CA GLU A 274 -18.06 25.38 8.83
C GLU A 274 -17.40 24.62 9.99
N ASP A 275 -17.84 24.89 11.22
CA ASP A 275 -17.40 24.15 12.41
C ASP A 275 -18.07 22.75 12.45
N THR A 276 -17.44 21.79 11.78
CA THR A 276 -17.95 20.42 11.61
C THR A 276 -16.87 19.37 11.87
N THR A 277 -17.28 18.11 11.95
CA THR A 277 -16.39 16.96 12.20
C THR A 277 -16.52 15.92 11.10
N ALA A 278 -15.55 15.00 11.03
CA ALA A 278 -15.60 13.90 10.08
C ALA A 278 -16.87 13.05 10.25
N GLU A 279 -17.29 12.77 11.49
CA GLU A 279 -18.49 11.99 11.80
C GLU A 279 -19.79 12.67 11.32
N LYS A 280 -19.84 14.01 11.34
CA LYS A 280 -20.98 14.76 10.83
C LYS A 280 -21.00 14.74 9.30
N LEU A 281 -19.83 14.98 8.68
CA LEU A 281 -19.71 15.00 7.21
C LEU A 281 -19.94 13.64 6.58
N ILE A 282 -19.63 12.52 7.24
CA ILE A 282 -19.93 11.17 6.73
C ILE A 282 -21.44 10.99 6.42
N LYS A 283 -22.32 11.76 7.08
CA LYS A 283 -23.78 11.71 6.90
C LYS A 283 -24.31 12.72 5.88
N ASP A 284 -23.41 13.38 5.17
CA ASP A 284 -23.75 14.41 4.21
C ASP A 284 -24.44 13.85 2.96
N GLU A 285 -25.41 14.59 2.41
CA GLU A 285 -26.14 14.20 1.20
C GLU A 285 -25.23 13.91 0.00
N PHE A 286 -24.10 14.64 -0.13
CA PHE A 286 -23.13 14.38 -1.19
C PHE A 286 -22.50 12.98 -1.05
N LEU A 287 -22.25 12.52 0.19
CA LEU A 287 -21.66 11.21 0.41
C LEU A 287 -22.66 10.06 0.21
N HIS A 288 -23.96 10.33 0.12
CA HIS A 288 -24.93 9.33 -0.35
C HIS A 288 -24.69 8.93 -1.83
N LEU A 289 -23.93 9.73 -2.59
CA LEU A 289 -23.50 9.36 -3.94
C LEU A 289 -22.33 8.35 -3.94
N ALA A 290 -21.68 8.13 -2.79
CA ALA A 290 -20.61 7.14 -2.69
C ALA A 290 -21.14 5.75 -3.05
N ASN A 291 -20.30 4.92 -3.67
CA ASN A 291 -20.75 3.64 -4.18
C ASN A 291 -21.21 2.69 -3.05
N PRO A 292 -22.41 2.07 -3.15
CA PRO A 292 -23.03 1.26 -2.08
C PRO A 292 -22.42 -0.15 -1.94
N GLY A 293 -21.11 -0.25 -2.00
CA GLY A 293 -20.31 -1.45 -1.76
C GLY A 293 -18.85 -1.14 -1.40
N GLY A 294 -18.54 0.13 -1.12
CA GLY A 294 -17.19 0.61 -0.84
C GLY A 294 -16.42 1.02 -2.10
N ALA A 295 -15.12 1.23 -1.93
CA ALA A 295 -14.27 1.88 -2.91
C ALA A 295 -13.85 1.02 -4.13
N TRP A 296 -14.44 -0.17 -4.30
CA TRP A 296 -14.11 -1.09 -5.41
C TRP A 296 -14.31 -0.46 -6.80
N SER A 297 -15.21 0.51 -6.93
CA SER A 297 -15.46 1.23 -8.19
C SER A 297 -14.24 2.02 -8.67
N LEU A 298 -13.35 2.42 -7.74
CA LEU A 298 -12.11 3.14 -8.05
C LEU A 298 -11.03 2.25 -8.69
N LYS A 299 -11.19 0.91 -8.67
CA LYS A 299 -10.26 -0.02 -9.35
C LYS A 299 -10.06 0.33 -10.82
N ARG A 300 -11.11 0.78 -11.50
CA ARG A 300 -11.03 1.17 -12.92
C ARG A 300 -10.06 2.33 -13.14
N HIS A 301 -10.03 3.28 -12.20
CA HIS A 301 -9.16 4.46 -12.24
C HIS A 301 -7.73 4.07 -11.92
N TYR A 302 -7.56 3.16 -10.96
CA TYR A 302 -6.27 2.54 -10.64
C TYR A 302 -5.62 1.92 -11.88
N PHE A 303 -6.30 0.98 -12.55
CA PHE A 303 -5.70 0.27 -13.70
C PHE A 303 -5.44 1.17 -14.91
N LYS A 304 -6.20 2.26 -15.08
CA LYS A 304 -5.91 3.27 -16.10
C LYS A 304 -4.64 4.06 -15.82
N THR A 305 -4.30 4.26 -14.55
CA THR A 305 -3.18 5.09 -14.11
C THR A 305 -1.92 4.27 -13.81
N LEU A 306 -2.07 2.98 -13.52
CA LEU A 306 -1.00 2.09 -13.07
C LEU A 306 0.32 2.22 -13.85
N PRO A 307 0.34 2.27 -15.20
CA PRO A 307 1.60 2.38 -15.95
C PRO A 307 2.38 3.68 -15.70
N LEU A 308 1.73 4.70 -15.14
CA LEU A 308 2.27 6.05 -14.94
C LEU A 308 2.55 6.36 -13.47
N GLY A 309 1.95 5.60 -12.55
CA GLY A 309 1.91 5.94 -11.12
C GLY A 309 3.01 5.32 -10.27
N ILE A 310 3.70 4.29 -10.74
CA ILE A 310 4.73 3.61 -9.94
C ILE A 310 6.12 4.15 -10.28
N ARG A 311 6.85 4.58 -9.26
CA ARG A 311 8.26 4.99 -9.37
C ARG A 311 9.13 4.10 -8.49
N ILE A 312 9.79 3.13 -9.13
CA ILE A 312 10.80 2.27 -8.47
C ILE A 312 12.16 2.95 -8.65
N GLY A 313 12.84 3.18 -7.52
CA GLY A 313 14.17 3.78 -7.49
C GLY A 313 15.28 2.74 -7.61
N SER A 314 16.51 3.18 -7.33
CA SER A 314 17.69 2.30 -7.29
C SER A 314 17.65 1.31 -6.12
N GLN A 315 18.48 0.28 -6.21
CA GLN A 315 18.81 -0.57 -5.06
C GLN A 315 19.26 0.30 -3.89
N ALA A 316 18.78 -0.01 -2.70
CA ALA A 316 19.18 0.69 -1.48
C ALA A 316 20.59 0.26 -1.10
N ASP A 317 21.45 1.24 -0.78
CA ASP A 317 22.80 0.96 -0.34
C ASP A 317 22.78 0.16 0.98
N GLU A 318 23.50 -0.96 1.01
CA GLU A 318 23.71 -1.76 2.23
C GLU A 318 24.72 -1.11 3.21
N GLY A 319 25.26 0.08 2.88
CA GLY A 319 26.42 0.67 3.55
C GLY A 319 26.13 1.87 4.45
N ASN A 320 25.98 1.61 5.76
CA ASN A 320 26.85 2.13 6.83
C ASN A 320 26.29 1.64 8.17
N ASN A 321 26.86 0.52 8.64
CA ASN A 321 26.76 0.05 10.02
C ASN A 321 27.30 1.10 11.00
#